data_AF-A0A1H4YVL4-F1
#
_entry.id   AF-A0A1H4YVL4-F1
#
_cell.length_a   1.000
_cell.length_b   1.000
_cell.length_c   1.000
_cell.angle_alpha   90.00
_cell.angle_beta   90.00
_cell.angle_gamma   90.00
#
_symmetry.space_group_name_H-M   'P 1'
#
loop_
_entity.id
_entity.type
_entity.pdbx_description
1 polymer ?
#
loop_
_entity_poly.entity_id
_entity_poly.type
_entity_poly.pdbx_seq_one_letter_code
_entity_poly.pdbx_strand_id
1 'polypeptide(L)'
;MRFSGVILACVFVSGCQSTSSTAPPVRFDAQAAQFIHEKGPHRIEGQALFITRDGTPHQLTGETVRLVPATSYAVARFRAFYRGRSSIPAMWIPSVDADRTYASYTRTTRARAGGVFSFDHVAPGTYFVTAQKIYTAKGSFTPEGATMYETVRVSPDQPAVAVTLVGREEGRF
;
A
#
# COMPACT_ATOMS: atom_id res chain seq x y z
N MET A 1 -29.38 45.89 48.72
CA MET A 1 -28.11 45.71 47.99
C MET A 1 -28.28 44.56 47.01
N ARG A 2 -28.00 44.79 45.73
CA ARG A 2 -28.23 43.87 44.61
C ARG A 2 -27.05 42.90 44.50
N PHE A 3 -27.28 41.59 44.54
CA PHE A 3 -26.25 40.59 44.18
C PHE A 3 -26.67 39.91 42.88
N SER A 4 -26.05 40.35 41.79
CA SER A 4 -26.02 39.62 40.52
C SER A 4 -25.12 38.39 40.69
N GLY A 5 -25.70 37.19 40.62
CA GLY A 5 -24.98 35.92 40.59
C GLY A 5 -24.89 35.40 39.16
N VAL A 6 -23.68 35.39 38.62
CA VAL A 6 -23.30 35.04 37.25
C VAL A 6 -23.58 33.57 36.95
N ILE A 7 -24.27 33.30 35.83
CA ILE A 7 -24.44 31.98 35.22
C ILE A 7 -23.10 31.55 34.60
N LEU A 8 -22.55 30.42 35.04
CA LEU A 8 -21.41 29.78 34.39
C LEU A 8 -21.86 28.44 33.79
N ALA A 9 -22.22 28.48 32.51
CA ALA A 9 -22.53 27.30 31.71
C ALA A 9 -21.23 26.72 31.13
N CYS A 10 -20.80 25.56 31.63
CA CYS A 10 -19.69 24.80 31.07
C CYS A 10 -20.13 24.11 29.76
N VAL A 11 -19.76 24.70 28.63
CA VAL A 11 -19.90 24.06 27.31
C VAL A 11 -18.72 23.12 27.11
N PHE A 12 -18.97 21.80 27.22
CA PHE A 12 -18.04 20.78 26.76
C PHE A 12 -18.07 20.73 25.22
N VAL A 13 -17.12 21.40 24.57
CA VAL A 13 -16.89 21.23 23.13
C VAL A 13 -16.15 19.92 22.92
N SER A 14 -16.89 18.85 22.65
CA SER A 14 -16.34 17.63 22.08
C SER A 14 -15.88 17.91 20.65
N GLY A 15 -14.62 18.30 20.48
CA GLY A 15 -14.00 18.39 19.16
C GLY A 15 -13.83 16.99 18.57
N CYS A 16 -14.57 16.68 17.51
CA CYS A 16 -14.24 15.56 16.64
C CYS A 16 -12.84 15.80 16.09
N GLN A 17 -11.85 15.05 16.57
CA GLN A 17 -10.56 14.95 15.87
C GLN A 17 -10.82 14.21 14.55
N SER A 18 -11.07 14.98 13.50
CA SER A 18 -10.97 14.49 12.13
C SER A 18 -9.51 14.12 11.89
N THR A 19 -9.19 12.83 11.94
CA THR A 19 -7.91 12.34 11.44
C THR A 19 -7.80 12.75 9.98
N SER A 20 -6.89 13.68 9.68
CA SER A 20 -6.68 14.23 8.34
C SER A 20 -6.14 13.17 7.39
N SER A 21 -7.04 12.37 6.82
CA SER A 21 -6.75 11.49 5.67
C SER A 21 -6.43 12.39 4.48
N THR A 22 -5.16 12.46 4.07
CA THR A 22 -4.78 13.26 2.90
C THR A 22 -5.18 12.49 1.65
N ALA A 23 -6.34 12.84 1.08
CA ALA A 23 -6.77 12.30 -0.20
C ALA A 23 -5.77 12.67 -1.30
N PRO A 24 -5.47 11.77 -2.27
CA PRO A 24 -4.66 12.12 -3.42
C PRO A 24 -5.26 13.32 -4.17
N PRO A 25 -4.45 14.22 -4.73
CA PRO A 25 -4.95 15.41 -5.44
C PRO A 25 -5.65 15.08 -6.77
N VAL A 26 -5.64 13.81 -7.18
CA VAL A 26 -6.21 13.31 -8.42
C VAL A 26 -7.44 12.47 -8.08
N ARG A 27 -8.53 12.63 -8.83
CA ARG A 27 -9.72 11.79 -8.69
C ARG A 27 -9.50 10.43 -9.36
N PHE A 28 -10.05 9.36 -8.80
CA PHE A 28 -10.03 8.05 -9.42
C PHE A 28 -10.85 8.03 -10.72
N ASP A 29 -10.23 7.53 -11.80
CA ASP A 29 -10.87 7.24 -13.09
C ASP A 29 -10.85 5.72 -13.32
N ALA A 30 -12.05 5.14 -13.31
CA ALA A 30 -12.27 3.71 -13.51
C ALA A 30 -11.91 3.25 -14.93
N GLN A 31 -12.13 4.10 -15.93
CA GLN A 31 -11.86 3.76 -17.33
C GLN A 31 -10.36 3.60 -17.58
N ALA A 32 -9.55 4.49 -17.00
CA ALA A 32 -8.09 4.37 -17.05
C ALA A 32 -7.56 3.09 -16.38
N ALA A 33 -8.30 2.48 -15.46
CA ALA A 33 -7.90 1.25 -14.77
C ALA A 33 -8.47 -0.04 -15.39
N GLN A 34 -9.36 0.08 -16.39
CA GLN A 34 -10.16 -1.03 -16.91
C GLN A 34 -9.33 -2.21 -17.44
N PHE A 35 -8.14 -1.94 -17.96
CA PHE A 35 -7.22 -2.95 -18.48
C PHE A 35 -6.78 -3.99 -17.43
N ILE A 36 -6.98 -3.74 -16.13
CA ILE A 36 -6.74 -4.76 -15.09
C ILE A 36 -7.67 -5.97 -15.20
N HIS A 37 -8.86 -5.77 -15.79
CA HIS A 37 -9.87 -6.81 -15.99
C HIS A 37 -9.75 -7.49 -17.35
N GLU A 38 -8.93 -6.94 -18.26
CA GLU A 38 -8.64 -7.56 -19.53
C GLU A 38 -7.73 -8.78 -19.33
N LYS A 39 -8.04 -9.86 -20.07
CA LYS A 39 -7.19 -11.05 -20.10
C LYS A 39 -6.14 -10.86 -21.19
N GLY A 40 -4.88 -10.71 -20.81
CA GLY A 40 -3.75 -10.76 -21.74
C GLY A 40 -3.03 -12.12 -21.72
N PRO A 41 -2.09 -12.36 -22.64
CA PRO A 41 -1.32 -13.59 -22.68
C PRO A 41 -0.14 -13.62 -21.69
N HIS A 42 0.07 -12.53 -20.93
CA HIS A 42 1.30 -12.34 -20.16
C HIS A 42 1.21 -12.83 -18.72
N ARG A 43 2.37 -13.06 -18.11
CA ARG A 43 2.51 -13.41 -16.70
C ARG A 43 3.44 -12.45 -15.98
N ILE A 44 3.12 -12.10 -14.74
CA ILE A 44 4.06 -11.47 -13.81
C ILE A 44 4.46 -12.50 -12.77
N GLU A 45 5.75 -12.68 -12.59
CA GLU A 45 6.34 -13.61 -11.63
C GLU A 45 7.25 -12.87 -10.69
N GLY A 46 7.26 -13.25 -9.42
CA GLY A 46 8.16 -12.57 -8.51
C GLY A 46 8.41 -13.27 -7.21
N GLN A 47 9.33 -12.68 -6.47
CA GLN A 47 9.66 -13.04 -5.11
C GLN A 47 9.52 -11.82 -4.21
N ALA A 48 8.93 -12.01 -3.04
CA ALA A 48 8.76 -10.97 -2.03
C ALA A 48 9.55 -11.33 -0.78
N LEU A 49 10.45 -10.43 -0.40
CA LEU A 49 11.23 -10.52 0.82
C LEU A 49 11.19 -9.21 1.60
N PHE A 50 11.46 -9.31 2.90
CA PHE A 50 11.47 -8.22 3.84
C PHE A 50 12.73 -8.31 4.68
N ILE A 51 13.43 -7.19 4.85
CA ILE A 51 14.66 -7.11 5.62
C ILE A 51 14.33 -6.43 6.95
N THR A 52 14.52 -7.17 8.05
CA THR A 52 14.37 -6.68 9.43
C THR A 52 15.46 -5.67 9.78
N ARG A 53 15.29 -4.97 10.91
CA ARG A 53 16.27 -3.96 11.39
C ARG A 53 17.68 -4.50 11.59
N ASP A 54 17.84 -5.78 11.93
CA ASP A 54 19.14 -6.44 12.09
C ASP A 54 19.78 -6.85 10.74
N GLY A 55 19.14 -6.54 9.61
CA GLY A 55 19.60 -6.89 8.27
C GLY A 55 19.21 -8.30 7.82
N THR A 56 18.46 -9.05 8.62
CA THR A 56 18.06 -10.42 8.28
C THR A 56 16.96 -10.43 7.21
N PRO A 57 17.14 -11.15 6.09
CA PRO A 57 16.08 -11.29 5.08
C PRO A 57 15.07 -12.37 5.48
N HIS A 58 13.79 -12.02 5.40
CA HIS A 58 12.65 -12.91 5.61
C HIS A 58 11.77 -12.97 4.36
N GLN A 59 11.35 -14.18 3.98
CA GLN A 59 10.44 -14.37 2.87
C GLN A 59 9.00 -14.02 3.27
N LEU A 60 8.24 -13.37 2.40
CA LEU A 60 6.83 -12.99 2.66
C LEU A 60 5.86 -14.15 2.43
N THR A 61 6.17 -15.33 2.97
CA THR A 61 5.28 -16.50 2.82
C THR A 61 3.93 -16.22 3.48
N GLY A 62 2.85 -16.45 2.74
CA GLY A 62 1.47 -16.26 3.19
C GLY A 62 0.93 -14.83 3.04
N GLU A 63 1.77 -13.84 2.73
CA GLU A 63 1.32 -12.46 2.59
C GLU A 63 0.55 -12.22 1.30
N THR A 64 -0.38 -11.26 1.32
CA THR A 64 -1.10 -10.84 0.12
C THR A 64 -0.21 -9.94 -0.73
N VAL A 65 -0.03 -10.32 -1.99
CA VAL A 65 0.56 -9.48 -3.02
C VAL A 65 -0.56 -8.91 -3.88
N ARG A 66 -0.50 -7.63 -4.17
CA ARG A 66 -1.49 -6.87 -4.93
C ARG A 66 -0.89 -6.39 -6.24
N LEU A 67 -1.68 -6.47 -7.30
CA LEU A 67 -1.36 -5.89 -8.61
C LEU A 67 -2.35 -4.76 -8.87
N VAL A 68 -1.81 -3.56 -9.05
CA VAL A 68 -2.56 -2.31 -9.18
C VAL A 68 -2.19 -1.65 -10.51
N PRO A 69 -3.15 -1.23 -11.35
CA PRO A 69 -2.90 -0.38 -12.50
C PRO A 69 -2.16 0.91 -12.13
N ALA A 70 -1.07 1.24 -12.82
CA ALA A 70 -0.35 2.49 -12.61
C ALA A 70 -1.04 3.67 -13.33
N THR A 71 -2.31 3.93 -12.99
CA THR A 71 -3.06 5.11 -13.47
C THR A 71 -2.53 6.39 -12.82
N SER A 72 -2.93 7.56 -13.33
CA SER A 72 -2.59 8.87 -12.73
C SER A 72 -2.97 8.96 -11.24
N TYR A 73 -4.15 8.42 -10.88
CA TYR A 73 -4.59 8.29 -9.50
C TYR A 73 -3.64 7.42 -8.66
N ALA A 74 -3.35 6.20 -9.14
CA ALA A 74 -2.48 5.27 -8.43
C ALA A 74 -1.07 5.83 -8.26
N VAL A 75 -0.52 6.49 -9.29
CA VAL A 75 0.79 7.16 -9.26
C VAL A 75 0.80 8.25 -8.20
N ALA A 76 -0.20 9.14 -8.19
CA ALA A 76 -0.29 10.20 -7.18
C ALA A 76 -0.43 9.63 -5.76
N ARG A 77 -1.25 8.59 -5.59
CA ARG A 77 -1.45 7.91 -4.31
C ARG A 77 -0.17 7.22 -3.82
N PHE A 78 0.52 6.47 -4.68
CA PHE A 78 1.76 5.79 -4.31
C PHE A 78 2.86 6.78 -3.99
N ARG A 79 2.98 7.90 -4.73
CA ARG A 79 3.93 8.97 -4.42
C ARG A 79 3.68 9.59 -3.04
N ALA A 80 2.41 9.86 -2.71
CA ALA A 80 2.04 10.40 -1.40
C ALA A 80 2.24 9.37 -0.27
N PHE A 81 1.82 8.13 -0.50
CA PHE A 81 1.90 7.05 0.48
C PHE A 81 3.34 6.66 0.76
N TYR A 82 4.14 6.39 -0.27
CA TYR A 82 5.53 5.92 -0.15
C TYR A 82 6.59 7.04 -0.07
N ARG A 83 6.19 8.31 -0.23
CA ARG A 83 7.08 9.48 -0.14
C ARG A 83 8.34 9.37 -1.02
N GLY A 84 8.18 8.78 -2.20
CA GLY A 84 9.27 8.57 -3.17
C GLY A 84 10.21 7.39 -2.88
N ARG A 85 9.90 6.55 -1.88
CA ARG A 85 10.68 5.34 -1.53
C ARG A 85 9.99 4.11 -2.09
N SER A 86 10.67 2.97 -2.24
CA SER A 86 10.01 1.70 -2.61
C SER A 86 9.46 0.94 -1.40
N SER A 87 9.78 1.36 -0.18
CA SER A 87 9.29 0.77 1.05
C SER A 87 9.18 1.81 2.17
N ILE A 88 8.21 1.60 3.07
CA ILE A 88 8.01 2.38 4.29
C ILE A 88 7.88 1.45 5.50
N PRO A 89 8.61 1.71 6.60
CA PRO A 89 8.46 0.97 7.86
C PRO A 89 7.06 1.12 8.46
N ALA A 90 6.58 0.09 9.17
CA ALA A 90 5.21 0.02 9.69
C ALA A 90 4.80 1.26 10.52
N MET A 91 5.70 1.80 11.35
CA MET A 91 5.44 2.99 12.16
C MET A 91 5.19 4.27 11.35
N TRP A 92 5.58 4.30 10.07
CA TRP A 92 5.49 5.48 9.20
C TRP A 92 4.45 5.32 8.10
N ILE A 93 3.72 4.20 8.08
CA ILE A 93 2.64 3.98 7.12
C ILE A 93 1.57 5.06 7.38
N PRO A 94 1.30 5.94 6.40
CA PRO A 94 0.30 6.97 6.58
C PRO A 94 -1.09 6.33 6.60
N SER A 95 -2.00 6.89 7.40
CA SER A 95 -3.41 6.56 7.30
C SER A 95 -3.97 7.23 6.03
N VAL A 96 -4.19 6.44 4.99
CA VAL A 96 -4.73 6.90 3.70
C VAL A 96 -5.92 6.03 3.36
N ASP A 97 -7.12 6.61 3.42
CA ASP A 97 -8.32 5.89 3.01
C ASP A 97 -8.20 5.51 1.54
N ALA A 98 -8.37 4.22 1.27
CA ALA A 98 -8.51 3.75 -0.10
C ALA A 98 -9.98 3.91 -0.50
N ASP A 99 -10.22 4.66 -1.57
CA ASP A 99 -11.52 4.67 -2.25
C ASP A 99 -11.96 3.22 -2.56
N ARG A 100 -13.20 2.88 -2.21
CA ARG A 100 -13.72 1.51 -2.35
C ARG A 100 -13.74 1.06 -3.82
N THR A 101 -14.03 1.98 -4.74
CA THR A 101 -14.00 1.70 -6.18
C THR A 101 -12.57 1.46 -6.62
N TYR A 102 -11.59 2.23 -6.16
CA TYR A 102 -10.18 1.94 -6.45
C TYR A 102 -9.76 0.51 -6.01
N ALA A 103 -10.24 0.06 -4.84
CA ALA A 103 -9.94 -1.28 -4.35
C ALA A 103 -10.47 -2.41 -5.25
N SER A 104 -11.58 -2.21 -5.99
CA SER A 104 -12.10 -3.22 -6.92
C SER A 104 -11.25 -3.38 -8.18
N TYR A 105 -10.41 -2.40 -8.50
CA TYR A 105 -9.45 -2.45 -9.62
C TYR A 105 -8.07 -2.99 -9.19
N THR A 106 -8.02 -3.73 -8.07
CA THR A 106 -6.80 -4.39 -7.59
C THR A 106 -6.97 -5.91 -7.68
N ARG A 107 -6.02 -6.57 -8.34
CA ARG A 107 -5.91 -8.04 -8.32
C ARG A 107 -5.05 -8.46 -7.14
N THR A 108 -5.33 -9.62 -6.58
CA THR A 108 -4.57 -10.15 -5.43
C THR A 108 -4.16 -11.59 -5.64
N THR A 109 -2.99 -11.95 -5.13
CA THR A 109 -2.52 -13.33 -4.97
C THR A 109 -1.89 -13.50 -3.59
N ARG A 110 -1.52 -14.73 -3.23
CA ARG A 110 -0.80 -15.04 -1.98
C ARG A 110 0.61 -15.50 -2.33
N ALA A 111 1.60 -14.91 -1.69
CA ALA A 111 2.96 -15.41 -1.78
C ALA A 111 3.05 -16.80 -1.12
N ARG A 112 3.64 -17.76 -1.83
CA ARG A 112 3.83 -19.14 -1.41
C ARG A 112 5.14 -19.28 -0.62
N ALA A 113 5.50 -20.53 -0.28
CA ALA A 113 6.79 -20.83 0.32
C ALA A 113 7.94 -20.21 -0.48
N GLY A 114 8.91 -19.63 0.23
CA GLY A 114 10.03 -18.91 -0.38
C GLY A 114 9.65 -17.52 -0.92
N GLY A 115 8.47 -16.99 -0.58
CA GLY A 115 8.05 -15.64 -0.97
C GLY A 115 7.62 -15.51 -2.44
N VAL A 116 7.48 -16.62 -3.16
CA VAL A 116 7.20 -16.63 -4.60
C VAL A 116 5.72 -16.35 -4.87
N PHE A 117 5.42 -15.53 -5.87
CA PHE A 117 4.06 -15.21 -6.30
C PHE A 117 3.95 -15.09 -7.83
N SER A 118 2.72 -15.14 -8.34
CA SER A 118 2.45 -14.82 -9.73
C SER A 118 1.06 -14.25 -9.99
N PHE A 119 0.96 -13.50 -11.08
CA PHE A 119 -0.28 -13.08 -11.71
C PHE A 119 -0.29 -13.57 -13.15
N ASP A 120 -1.25 -14.43 -13.49
CA ASP A 120 -1.43 -14.96 -14.85
C ASP A 120 -2.47 -14.14 -15.62
N HIS A 121 -2.52 -14.26 -16.94
CA HIS A 121 -3.49 -13.54 -17.77
C HIS A 121 -3.45 -12.01 -17.58
N VAL A 122 -2.25 -11.42 -17.61
CA VAL A 122 -2.03 -9.99 -17.43
C VAL A 122 -2.03 -9.31 -18.80
N ALA A 123 -2.80 -8.23 -18.96
CA ALA A 123 -2.79 -7.40 -20.16
C ALA A 123 -1.49 -6.57 -20.25
N PRO A 124 -1.07 -6.12 -21.44
CA PRO A 124 -0.03 -5.11 -21.56
C PRO A 124 -0.39 -3.86 -20.76
N GLY A 125 0.60 -3.27 -20.08
CA GLY A 125 0.37 -2.10 -19.24
C GLY A 125 1.47 -1.86 -18.23
N THR A 126 1.35 -0.78 -17.45
CA THR A 126 2.20 -0.52 -16.30
C THR A 126 1.41 -0.78 -15.02
N TYR A 127 2.03 -1.48 -14.09
CA TYR A 127 1.44 -1.88 -12.83
C TYR A 127 2.36 -1.56 -11.66
N PHE A 128 1.76 -1.33 -10.50
CA PHE A 128 2.43 -1.47 -9.22
C PHE A 128 2.15 -2.86 -8.66
N VAL A 129 3.21 -3.54 -8.26
CA VAL A 129 3.13 -4.78 -7.48
C VAL A 129 3.48 -4.41 -6.05
N THR A 130 2.58 -4.66 -5.10
CA THR A 130 2.77 -4.24 -3.69
C THR A 130 2.44 -5.36 -2.72
N ALA A 131 3.16 -5.37 -1.61
CA ALA A 131 2.94 -6.26 -0.49
C ALA A 131 3.19 -5.49 0.82
N GLN A 132 2.79 -6.10 1.93
CA GLN A 132 3.15 -5.61 3.25
C GLN A 132 3.38 -6.80 4.17
N LYS A 133 4.30 -6.62 5.12
CA LYS A 133 4.44 -7.45 6.30
C LYS A 133 4.33 -6.51 7.48
N ILE A 134 3.31 -6.67 8.32
CA ILE A 134 3.15 -5.87 9.54
C ILE A 134 2.84 -6.85 10.65
N TYR A 135 3.56 -6.74 11.77
CA TYR A 135 3.37 -7.58 12.93
C TYR A 135 3.73 -6.82 14.20
N THR A 136 3.35 -7.36 15.35
CA THR A 136 3.78 -6.84 16.66
C THR A 136 4.51 -7.96 17.36
N ALA A 137 5.81 -7.78 17.63
CA ALA A 137 6.59 -8.78 18.35
C ALA A 137 6.03 -8.98 19.77
N LYS A 138 6.21 -10.20 20.32
CA LYS A 138 5.77 -10.50 21.68
C LYS A 138 6.45 -9.57 22.68
N GLY A 139 5.67 -8.82 23.45
CA GLY A 139 6.18 -7.84 24.42
C GLY A 139 6.47 -6.45 23.84
N SER A 140 6.24 -6.23 22.53
CA SER A 140 6.29 -4.92 21.90
C SER A 140 4.89 -4.29 21.84
N PHE A 141 4.83 -2.96 21.96
CA PHE A 141 3.60 -2.17 21.75
C PHE A 141 3.60 -1.42 20.41
N THR A 142 4.71 -1.46 19.67
CA THR A 142 4.85 -0.76 18.40
C THR A 142 4.78 -1.74 17.23
N PRO A 143 4.06 -1.41 16.14
CA PRO A 143 4.06 -2.25 14.96
C PRO A 143 5.45 -2.25 14.30
N GLU A 144 5.88 -3.43 13.92
CA GLU A 144 7.07 -3.74 13.14
C GLU A 144 6.67 -4.17 11.73
N GLY A 145 7.65 -4.29 10.85
CA GLY A 145 7.45 -4.61 9.46
C GLY A 145 7.57 -3.42 8.51
N ALA A 146 7.15 -3.64 7.27
CA ALA A 146 7.09 -2.61 6.24
C ALA A 146 6.03 -2.92 5.18
N THR A 147 5.64 -1.87 4.48
CA THR A 147 4.97 -1.98 3.18
C THR A 147 5.99 -1.69 2.08
N MET A 148 5.82 -2.32 0.92
CA MET A 148 6.71 -2.15 -0.23
C MET A 148 5.96 -2.26 -1.54
N TYR A 149 6.56 -1.71 -2.59
CA TYR A 149 6.09 -1.89 -3.94
C TYR A 149 7.24 -1.84 -4.95
N GLU A 150 6.96 -2.38 -6.13
CA GLU A 150 7.75 -2.16 -7.33
C GLU A 150 6.86 -1.79 -8.52
N THR A 151 7.45 -1.12 -9.50
CA THR A 151 6.79 -0.81 -10.77
C THR A 151 7.18 -1.84 -11.82
N VAL A 152 6.19 -2.43 -12.48
CA VAL A 152 6.38 -3.43 -13.52
C VAL A 152 5.71 -2.96 -14.80
N ARG A 153 6.43 -3.04 -15.91
CA ARG A 153 5.87 -2.80 -17.24
C ARG A 153 5.77 -4.12 -18.00
N VAL A 154 4.55 -4.46 -18.41
CA VAL A 154 4.25 -5.61 -19.26
C VAL A 154 4.13 -5.12 -20.68
N SER A 155 5.08 -5.51 -21.52
CA SER A 155 5.11 -5.17 -22.95
C SER A 155 4.46 -6.27 -23.79
N PRO A 156 3.84 -5.96 -24.95
CA PRO A 156 3.17 -6.94 -25.81
C PRO A 156 4.08 -8.07 -26.33
N ASP A 157 5.39 -7.84 -26.36
CA ASP A 157 6.43 -8.75 -26.84
C ASP A 157 7.03 -9.65 -25.74
N GLN A 158 6.66 -9.42 -24.47
CA GLN A 158 7.24 -10.14 -23.34
C GLN A 158 6.23 -11.11 -22.72
N PRO A 159 6.37 -12.44 -22.89
CA PRO A 159 5.40 -13.40 -22.36
C PRO A 159 5.36 -13.42 -20.82
N ALA A 160 6.49 -13.16 -20.18
CA ALA A 160 6.59 -13.09 -18.73
C ALA A 160 7.52 -11.95 -18.28
N VAL A 161 7.20 -11.34 -17.14
CA VAL A 161 8.02 -10.30 -16.50
C VAL A 161 8.34 -10.72 -15.07
N ALA A 162 9.61 -10.68 -14.70
CA ALA A 162 10.09 -10.96 -13.36
C ALA A 162 10.14 -9.68 -12.50
N VAL A 163 9.81 -9.79 -11.21
CA VAL A 163 9.88 -8.69 -10.24
C VAL A 163 10.33 -9.19 -8.86
N THR A 164 11.10 -8.38 -8.15
CA THR A 164 11.49 -8.66 -6.76
C THR A 164 10.98 -7.54 -5.86
N LEU A 165 10.11 -7.88 -4.90
CA LEU A 165 9.65 -6.93 -3.88
C LEU A 165 10.57 -7.00 -2.68
N VAL A 166 11.17 -5.87 -2.29
CA VAL A 166 12.02 -5.76 -1.11
C VAL A 166 11.46 -4.72 -0.16
N GLY A 167 10.89 -5.18 0.95
CA GLY A 167 10.55 -4.33 2.09
C GLY A 167 11.73 -4.16 3.02
N ARG A 168 11.86 -2.99 3.65
CA ARG A 168 12.89 -2.73 4.66
C ARG A 168 12.27 -2.08 5.87
N GLU A 169 12.57 -2.64 7.04
CA GLU A 169 12.19 -2.10 8.33
C GLU A 169 13.01 -0.86 8.70
N GLU A 170 14.19 -0.75 8.09
CA GLU A 170 15.12 0.35 8.29
C GLU A 170 14.91 1.43 7.21
N GLY A 171 14.51 2.63 7.65
CA GLY A 171 14.62 3.82 6.83
C GLY A 171 16.02 4.37 6.98
N ARG A 172 16.94 4.08 6.04
CA ARG A 172 18.19 4.87 5.94
C ARG A 172 17.78 6.34 5.90
N PHE A 173 18.22 7.08 6.92
CA PHE A 173 18.02 8.51 7.08
C PHE A 173 18.89 9.27 6.08
#